data_AF-A0A0M8V7I8-F1
#
_entry.id   AF-A0A0M8V7I8-F1
#
_cell.length_a   1.000
_cell.length_b   1.000
_cell.length_c   1.000
_cell.angle_alpha   90.00
_cell.angle_beta   90.00
_cell.angle_gamma   90.00
#
_symmetry.space_group_name_H-M   'P 1'
#
loop_
_entity.id
_entity.type
_entity.pdbx_description
1 polymer ?
#
loop_
_entity_poly.entity_id
_entity_poly.type
_entity_poly.pdbx_seq_one_letter_code
_entity_poly.pdbx_strand_id
1 'polypeptide(L)'
;FRGRATISAQRGGHPADRHFSVQRITGHAHLWVSECIITYDGIPSYSVSIMEFVDQHVVHETQYFANPFSAPARRAALAEPMPGRVIAGP
;
A
#
# COMPACT_ATOMS: atom_id res chain seq x y z
N PHE A 1 -8.71 -10.28 9.02
CA PHE A 1 -10.08 -10.77 8.76
C PHE A 1 -10.01 -12.20 8.23
N ARG A 2 -11.00 -13.06 8.46
CA ARG A 2 -11.01 -14.45 7.95
C ARG A 2 -12.08 -14.64 6.90
N GLY A 3 -11.70 -15.21 5.76
CA GLY A 3 -12.63 -15.50 4.67
C GLY A 3 -12.99 -14.29 3.81
N ARG A 4 -13.29 -14.56 2.54
CA ARG A 4 -13.58 -13.53 1.52
C ARG A 4 -14.74 -12.63 1.92
N ALA A 5 -15.84 -13.19 2.42
CA ALA A 5 -17.05 -12.43 2.77
C ALA A 5 -16.76 -11.36 3.84
N THR A 6 -16.03 -11.72 4.91
CA THR A 6 -15.67 -10.78 5.98
C THR A 6 -14.68 -9.72 5.49
N ILE A 7 -13.72 -10.09 4.65
CA ILE A 7 -12.78 -9.13 4.03
C ILE A 7 -13.53 -8.14 3.13
N SER A 8 -14.42 -8.63 2.26
CA SER A 8 -15.22 -7.78 1.37
C SER A 8 -16.13 -6.84 2.16
N ALA A 9 -16.79 -7.32 3.22
CA ALA A 9 -17.63 -6.49 4.08
C ALA A 9 -16.83 -5.37 4.76
N GLN A 10 -15.65 -5.69 5.32
CA GLN A 10 -14.82 -4.68 5.96
C GLN A 10 -14.27 -3.66 4.95
N ARG A 11 -13.81 -4.11 3.78
CA ARG A 11 -13.29 -3.22 2.75
C ARG A 11 -14.39 -2.34 2.17
N GLY A 12 -15.56 -2.90 1.87
CA GLY A 12 -16.69 -2.18 1.28
C GLY A 12 -17.40 -1.23 2.23
N GLY A 13 -17.44 -1.52 3.53
CA GLY A 13 -18.13 -0.70 4.54
C GLY A 13 -17.32 0.44 5.15
N HIS A 14 -16.20 0.83 4.54
CA HIS A 14 -15.35 1.87 5.10
C HIS A 14 -15.92 3.27 4.81
N PRO A 15 -15.96 4.18 5.80
CA PRO A 15 -16.67 5.46 5.66
C PRO A 15 -15.90 6.54 4.87
N ALA A 16 -14.57 6.46 4.80
CA ALA A 16 -13.75 7.45 4.12
C ALA A 16 -13.87 7.35 2.59
N ASP A 17 -13.76 8.48 1.91
CA ASP A 17 -13.55 8.52 0.46
C ASP A 17 -12.13 8.04 0.16
N ARG A 18 -12.01 7.01 -0.69
CA ARG A 18 -10.72 6.34 -0.93
C ARG A 18 -10.39 6.23 -2.40
N HIS A 19 -9.20 6.69 -2.75
CA HIS A 19 -8.60 6.43 -4.06
C HIS A 19 -7.35 5.57 -3.91
N PHE A 20 -7.15 4.69 -4.89
CA PHE A 20 -6.04 3.75 -4.93
C PHE A 20 -5.20 4.03 -6.16
N SER A 21 -3.91 4.28 -5.98
CA SER A 21 -2.93 4.36 -7.05
C SER A 21 -1.89 3.27 -6.87
N VAL A 22 -1.79 2.36 -7.85
CA VAL A 22 -0.77 1.31 -7.84
C VAL A 22 0.56 1.90 -8.28
N GLN A 23 1.59 1.76 -7.44
CA GLN A 23 2.95 2.20 -7.75
C GLN A 23 3.73 1.10 -8.46
N ARG A 24 3.59 -0.13 -7.95
CA ARG A 24 4.34 -1.28 -8.46
C ARG A 24 3.63 -2.57 -8.10
N ILE A 25 3.71 -3.54 -9.00
CA ILE A 25 3.38 -4.94 -8.70
C ILE A 25 4.61 -5.76 -9.03
N THR A 26 5.02 -6.60 -8.10
CA THR A 26 6.09 -7.59 -8.29
C THR A 26 5.65 -8.92 -7.74
N GLY A 27 6.19 -10.00 -8.26
CA GLY A 27 5.85 -11.32 -7.76
C GLY A 27 6.60 -12.41 -8.49
N HIS A 28 6.63 -13.57 -7.85
CA HIS A 28 7.13 -14.80 -8.44
C HIS A 28 6.38 -15.99 -7.86
N ALA A 29 6.02 -16.93 -8.73
CA ALA A 29 5.23 -18.11 -8.39
C ALA A 29 3.97 -17.75 -7.57
N HIS A 30 3.91 -18.17 -6.32
CA HIS A 30 2.77 -18.03 -5.44
C HIS A 30 2.83 -16.79 -4.52
N LEU A 31 3.84 -15.93 -4.64
CA LEU A 31 3.98 -14.74 -3.82
C LEU A 31 3.98 -13.47 -4.68
N TRP A 32 3.07 -12.55 -4.36
CA TRP A 32 2.92 -11.28 -5.04
C TRP A 32 2.87 -10.13 -4.05
N VAL A 33 3.49 -9.01 -4.41
CA VAL A 33 3.54 -7.78 -3.64
C VAL A 33 3.02 -6.64 -4.50
N SER A 34 2.00 -5.94 -4.00
CA SER A 34 1.56 -4.67 -4.55
C SER A 34 1.95 -3.52 -3.63
N GLU A 35 2.62 -2.53 -4.21
CA GLU A 35 2.88 -1.24 -3.58
C GLU A 35 1.84 -0.24 -4.11
N CYS A 36 1.10 0.41 -3.21
CA CYS A 36 0.09 1.38 -3.59
C CYS A 36 0.07 2.59 -2.66
N ILE A 37 -0.45 3.71 -3.18
CA ILE A 37 -0.85 4.86 -2.39
C ILE A 37 -2.36 4.79 -2.27
N ILE A 38 -2.85 4.75 -1.04
CA ILE A 38 -4.28 4.79 -0.72
C ILE A 38 -4.56 6.13 -0.07
N THR A 39 -5.45 6.92 -0.64
CA THR A 39 -5.93 8.13 0.05
C THR A 39 -7.14 7.79 0.90
N TYR A 40 -7.25 8.43 2.06
CA TYR A 40 -8.43 8.42 2.92
C TYR A 40 -8.79 9.87 3.17
N ASP A 41 -9.93 10.33 2.64
CA ASP A 41 -10.37 11.73 2.69
C ASP A 41 -9.27 12.70 2.21
N GLY A 42 -8.58 12.29 1.13
CA GLY A 42 -7.46 13.02 0.53
C GLY A 42 -6.10 12.83 1.20
N ILE A 43 -6.02 12.20 2.38
CA ILE A 43 -4.76 11.97 3.11
C ILE A 43 -4.10 10.67 2.61
N PRO A 44 -2.88 10.71 2.06
CA PRO A 44 -2.22 9.52 1.51
C PRO A 44 -1.64 8.61 2.59
N SER A 45 -1.81 7.31 2.39
CA SER A 45 -1.16 6.23 3.13
C SER A 45 -0.39 5.34 2.16
N TYR A 46 0.89 5.12 2.43
CA TYR A 46 1.73 4.23 1.63
C TYR A 46 1.51 2.81 2.09
N SER A 47 1.03 1.96 1.19
CA SER A 47 0.58 0.62 1.52
C SER A 47 1.34 -0.43 0.74
N VAL A 48 1.62 -1.54 1.43
CA VAL A 48 2.18 -2.76 0.84
C VAL A 48 1.20 -3.89 1.13
N SER A 49 0.71 -4.57 0.10
CA SER A 49 -0.04 -5.81 0.24
C SER A 49 0.79 -6.98 -0.27
N ILE A 50 1.02 -7.95 0.61
CA ILE A 50 1.74 -9.19 0.34
C ILE A 50 0.70 -10.30 0.27
N MET A 51 0.57 -10.94 -0.88
CA MET A 51 -0.45 -11.93 -1.21
C MET A 51 0.18 -13.27 -1.56
N GLU A 52 -0.27 -14.32 -0.87
CA GLU A 52 0.06 -15.72 -1.17
C GLU A 52 -1.07 -16.36 -2.00
N PHE A 53 -0.72 -17.07 -3.06
CA PHE A 53 -1.65 -17.66 -4.03
C PHE A 53 -1.62 -19.19 -4.04
N VAL A 54 -2.79 -19.80 -4.14
CA VAL A 54 -2.97 -21.22 -4.50
C VAL A 54 -4.07 -21.29 -5.55
N ASP A 55 -3.86 -22.06 -6.62
CA ASP A 55 -4.84 -22.21 -7.71
C ASP A 55 -5.42 -20.88 -8.20
N GLN A 56 -4.54 -19.88 -8.38
CA GLN A 56 -4.87 -18.52 -8.82
C GLN A 56 -5.76 -17.69 -7.85
N HIS A 57 -5.94 -18.15 -6.60
CA HIS A 57 -6.67 -17.44 -5.56
C HIS A 57 -5.75 -16.98 -4.44
N VAL A 58 -5.99 -15.77 -3.93
CA VAL A 58 -5.32 -15.27 -2.72
C VAL A 58 -5.81 -16.06 -1.52
N VAL A 59 -4.91 -16.81 -0.88
CA VAL A 59 -5.21 -17.61 0.32
C VAL A 59 -4.81 -16.91 1.61
N HIS A 60 -3.82 -16.01 1.53
CA HIS A 60 -3.37 -15.19 2.65
C HIS A 60 -2.91 -13.83 2.14
N GLU A 61 -3.27 -12.78 2.87
CA GLU A 61 -2.87 -11.41 2.56
C GLU A 61 -2.44 -10.70 3.85
N THR A 62 -1.22 -10.13 3.83
CA THR A 62 -0.73 -9.24 4.88
C THR A 62 -0.58 -7.84 4.32
N GLN A 63 -1.22 -6.86 4.96
CA GLN A 63 -1.16 -5.47 4.53
C GLN A 63 -0.46 -4.59 5.58
N TYR A 64 0.47 -3.76 5.11
CA TYR A 64 1.10 -2.71 5.90
C TYR A 64 0.65 -1.35 5.37
N PHE A 65 0.39 -0.42 6.29
CA PHE A 65 -0.01 0.96 6.00
C PHE A 65 0.95 1.88 6.73
N ALA A 66 1.60 2.79 6.01
CA ALA A 66 2.64 3.66 6.53
C ALA A 66 2.33 5.12 6.23
N ASN A 67 2.50 5.97 7.23
CA ASN A 67 2.42 7.40 7.07
C ASN A 67 3.71 7.93 6.41
N PRO A 68 3.62 8.97 5.57
CA PRO A 68 4.81 9.67 5.11
C PRO A 68 5.60 10.28 6.28
N PHE A 69 6.90 10.42 6.09
CA PHE A 69 7.76 11.20 6.97
C PHE A 69 8.78 11.98 6.16
N SER A 70 9.12 13.18 6.62
CA SER A 70 10.14 14.02 6.02
C SER A 70 11.49 13.32 6.03
N ALA A 71 12.23 13.37 4.92
CA ALA A 71 13.60 12.90 4.89
C ALA A 71 14.49 13.77 5.82
N PRO A 72 15.23 13.19 6.78
CA PRO A 72 16.16 13.96 7.61
C PRO A 72 17.20 14.74 6.80
N ALA A 73 17.41 16.02 7.12
CA ALA A 73 18.34 16.90 6.41
C ALA A 73 19.77 16.35 6.33
N ARG A 74 20.23 15.63 7.37
CA ARG A 74 21.59 15.05 7.44
C ARG A 74 21.95 14.11 6.29
N ARG A 75 20.96 13.55 5.59
CA ARG A 75 21.17 12.62 4.46
C ARG A 75 20.78 13.22 3.11
N ALA A 76 20.51 14.53 3.04
CA ALA A 76 20.09 15.19 1.80
C ALA A 76 21.14 15.05 0.69
N ALA A 77 22.43 15.18 1.02
CA ALA A 77 23.53 15.03 0.06
C ALA A 77 23.77 13.57 -0.40
N LEU A 78 23.11 12.58 0.23
CA LEU A 78 23.29 11.15 -0.04
C LEU A 78 22.10 10.52 -0.77
N ALA A 79 21.05 11.29 -1.01
CA ALA A 79 19.80 10.77 -1.54
C ALA A 79 19.34 11.60 -2.74
N GLU A 80 18.80 10.92 -3.73
CA GLU A 80 18.12 11.56 -4.85
C GLU A 80 16.60 11.45 -4.63
N PRO A 81 15.83 12.53 -4.88
CA PRO A 81 14.38 12.46 -4.88
C PRO A 81 13.91 11.46 -5.93
N MET A 82 12.96 10.60 -5.57
CA MET A 82 12.32 9.72 -6.55
C MET A 82 11.43 10.55 -7.50
N PRO A 83 11.57 10.40 -8.83
CA PRO A 83 10.70 11.06 -9.78
C PRO A 83 9.22 10.76 -9.52
N GLY A 84 8.37 11.79 -9.59
CA GLY A 84 6.92 11.66 -9.42
C GLY A 84 6.43 11.40 -8.00
N ARG A 85 7.31 11.45 -6.98
CA ARG A 85 6.94 11.24 -5.57
C ARG A 85 7.28 12.45 -4.72
N VAL A 86 6.26 13.25 -4.41
CA VAL A 86 6.38 14.32 -3.41
C VAL A 86 5.98 13.74 -2.06
N ILE A 87 6.96 13.47 -1.20
CA ILE A 87 6.69 13.13 0.21
C ILE A 87 6.65 14.45 0.99
N ALA A 88 5.45 15.02 1.12
CA ALA A 88 5.23 16.06 2.09
C ALA A 88 5.27 15.40 3.48
N GLY A 89 6.14 15.89 4.36
CA GLY A 89 5.99 15.62 5.78
C GLY A 89 4.77 16.36 6.34
N PRO A 90 4.36 16.03 7.57
CA PRO A 90 3.46 16.89 8.32
C PRO A 90 4.02 18.30 8.49
#